data_AF-A0A5E4PQB0-F1
#
_entry.id   AF-A0A5E4PQB0-F1
#
_cell.length_a   1.000
_cell.length_b   1.000
_cell.length_c   1.000
_cell.angle_alpha   90.00
_cell.angle_beta   90.00
_cell.angle_gamma   90.00
#
_symmetry.space_group_name_H-M   'P 1'
#
loop_
_entity.id
_entity.type
_entity.pdbx_description
1 polymer ?
#
loop_
_entity_poly.entity_id
_entity_poly.type
_entity_poly.pdbx_seq_one_letter_code
_entity_poly.pdbx_strand_id
1 'polypeptide(L)'
;MATRCMQQAVYFSSGTIAHELYYHYGLACPIYTHFTSPIRRYADVVVHRLLAASIGADQTHASILDTKYAVSLCDNLNYRHRQAQYAGRASVAMNTHEHMQICQGVTLKTFDEITVRLTLDSTNLQHRKLVFQLVEPFIAGFSYVDDKKGDIDIQMTESNVNVNETVTDNKQKRKVDEMKTKKKKSKK
;
A
#
# COMPACT_ATOMS: atom_id res chain seq x y z
N MET A 1 -1.13 2.71 10.46
CA MET A 1 -1.91 3.85 9.91
C MET A 1 -1.34 5.21 10.31
N ALA A 2 -0.82 5.41 11.52
CA ALA A 2 -0.32 6.72 12.01
C ALA A 2 0.80 7.36 11.16
N THR A 3 1.70 6.57 10.56
CA THR A 3 2.82 7.07 9.77
C THR A 3 2.42 7.80 8.49
N ARG A 4 1.21 7.59 7.97
CA ARG A 4 0.71 8.31 6.78
C ARG A 4 0.24 9.73 7.09
N CYS A 5 -0.03 10.04 8.36
CA CYS A 5 -0.44 11.36 8.81
C CYS A 5 0.76 12.24 9.20
N MET A 6 1.96 11.68 9.27
CA MET A 6 3.18 12.41 9.58
C MET A 6 3.68 13.18 8.36
N GLN A 7 4.29 14.33 8.60
CA GLN A 7 4.99 15.08 7.55
C GLN A 7 6.22 14.31 7.07
N GLN A 8 6.53 14.42 5.78
CA GLN A 8 7.72 13.82 5.20
C GLN A 8 8.97 14.58 5.67
N ALA A 9 9.98 13.85 6.12
CA ALA A 9 11.29 14.44 6.41
C ALA A 9 11.91 15.04 5.14
N VAL A 10 12.54 16.21 5.28
CA VAL A 10 13.16 16.96 4.18
C VAL A 10 14.60 17.30 4.52
N TYR A 11 15.46 17.26 3.51
CA TYR A 11 16.80 17.84 3.58
C TYR A 11 16.70 19.36 3.54
N PHE A 12 17.50 20.02 4.36
CA PHE A 12 17.68 21.46 4.37
C PHE A 12 19.13 21.79 4.75
N SER A 13 19.56 23.01 4.46
CA SER A 13 20.89 23.50 4.87
C SER A 13 20.78 24.27 6.19
N SER A 14 21.76 24.16 7.07
CA SER A 14 21.74 24.82 8.39
C SER A 14 21.52 26.34 8.29
N GLY A 15 22.00 26.98 7.22
CA GLY A 15 21.81 28.42 7.00
C GLY A 15 20.40 28.87 6.61
N THR A 16 19.44 27.95 6.44
CA THR A 16 18.12 28.26 5.83
C THR A 16 16.96 28.33 6.83
N ILE A 17 17.04 27.60 7.94
CA ILE A 17 15.98 27.55 8.96
C ILE A 17 16.57 27.76 10.35
N ALA A 18 15.75 28.20 11.29
CA ALA A 18 16.15 28.38 12.68
C ALA A 18 16.53 27.03 13.33
N HIS A 19 17.51 27.05 14.24
CA HIS A 19 18.05 25.85 14.89
C HIS A 19 16.99 25.04 15.66
N GLU A 20 15.99 25.70 16.22
CA GLU A 20 14.85 25.05 16.90
C GLU A 20 14.05 24.11 15.98
N LEU A 21 14.08 24.36 14.67
CA LEU A 21 13.37 23.58 13.67
C LEU A 21 14.17 22.38 13.14
N TYR A 22 15.38 22.14 13.65
CA TYR A 22 16.21 20.99 13.21
C TYR A 22 15.74 19.66 13.81
N TYR A 23 14.84 19.73 14.78
CA TYR A 23 14.38 18.57 15.54
C TYR A 23 13.72 17.52 14.64
N HIS A 24 14.26 16.30 14.67
CA HIS A 24 13.73 15.18 13.90
C HIS A 24 12.70 14.41 14.73
N TYR A 25 11.42 14.79 14.58
CA TYR A 25 10.30 14.21 15.36
C TYR A 25 10.27 12.68 15.35
N GLY A 26 10.40 12.04 14.18
CA GLY A 26 10.32 10.58 14.07
C GLY A 26 11.50 9.81 14.69
N LEU A 27 12.60 10.49 15.03
CA LEU A 27 13.79 9.88 15.65
C LEU A 27 14.04 10.42 17.06
N ALA A 28 13.21 11.35 17.55
CA ALA A 28 13.39 12.06 18.81
C ALA A 28 14.82 12.62 19.01
N CYS A 29 15.41 13.17 17.94
CA CYS A 29 16.78 13.69 17.93
C CYS A 29 16.81 15.20 17.63
N PRO A 30 17.64 15.99 18.32
CA PRO A 30 17.71 17.45 18.12
C PRO A 30 18.31 17.86 16.77
N ILE A 31 19.21 17.06 16.22
CA ILE A 31 19.82 17.27 14.91
C ILE A 31 20.05 15.91 14.25
N TYR A 32 19.86 15.81 12.94
CA TYR A 32 20.02 14.58 12.20
C TYR A 32 20.50 14.84 10.77
N THR A 33 21.31 13.93 10.24
CA THR A 33 21.70 13.92 8.83
C THR A 33 21.99 12.50 8.35
N HIS A 34 21.93 12.28 7.04
CA HIS A 34 22.33 11.00 6.44
C HIS A 34 23.83 10.95 6.14
N PHE A 35 24.48 9.86 6.54
CA PHE A 35 25.92 9.66 6.34
C PHE A 35 26.30 8.24 5.89
N THR A 36 25.51 7.23 6.26
CA THR A 36 25.91 5.81 6.18
C THR A 36 25.82 5.17 4.79
N SER A 37 25.41 5.88 3.74
CA SER A 37 25.19 5.26 2.42
C SER A 37 25.50 6.17 1.21
N PRO A 38 26.74 6.65 1.05
CA PRO A 38 27.15 7.52 -0.05
C PRO A 38 26.93 6.91 -1.45
N ILE A 39 26.96 5.58 -1.57
CA ILE A 39 26.78 4.89 -2.88
C ILE A 39 25.36 5.09 -3.44
N ARG A 40 24.34 5.20 -2.57
CA ARG A 40 22.93 5.24 -2.98
C ARG A 40 22.23 6.57 -2.69
N ARG A 41 22.89 7.49 -2.00
CA ARG A 41 22.31 8.78 -1.60
C ARG A 41 23.37 9.87 -1.73
N TYR A 42 23.08 10.85 -2.58
CA TYR A 42 23.97 11.99 -2.79
C TYR A 42 24.06 12.92 -1.57
N ALA A 43 23.02 12.95 -0.72
CA ALA A 43 23.06 13.66 0.56
C ALA A 43 24.23 13.19 1.43
N ASP A 44 24.44 11.88 1.55
CA ASP A 44 25.56 11.31 2.29
C ASP A 44 26.90 11.73 1.67
N VAL A 45 27.03 11.75 0.33
CA VAL A 45 28.26 12.23 -0.34
C VAL A 45 28.62 13.66 0.06
N VAL A 46 27.63 14.55 0.13
CA VAL A 46 27.84 15.93 0.57
C VAL A 46 28.33 15.95 2.02
N VAL A 47 27.70 15.21 2.91
CA VAL A 47 28.08 15.13 4.33
C VAL A 47 29.48 14.53 4.49
N HIS A 48 29.84 13.50 3.73
CA HIS A 48 31.19 12.91 3.71
C HIS A 48 32.25 13.96 3.34
N ARG A 49 32.00 14.79 2.32
CA ARG A 49 32.90 15.89 1.93
C ARG A 49 33.00 16.97 3.01
N LEU A 50 31.87 17.36 3.59
CA LEU A 50 31.84 18.34 4.68
C LEU A 50 32.59 17.84 5.92
N LEU A 51 32.44 16.55 6.26
CA LEU A 51 33.14 15.95 7.37
C LEU A 51 34.65 15.87 7.11
N ALA A 52 35.07 15.44 5.92
CA ALA A 52 36.48 15.40 5.53
C ALA A 52 37.15 16.77 5.68
N ALA A 53 36.47 17.85 5.27
CA ALA A 53 36.98 19.20 5.46
C ALA A 53 36.92 19.67 6.92
N SER A 54 35.91 19.27 7.69
CA SER A 54 35.79 19.61 9.12
C SER A 54 36.93 19.02 9.95
N ILE A 55 37.46 17.86 9.55
CA ILE A 55 38.61 17.20 10.20
C ILE A 55 39.96 17.54 9.55
N GLY A 56 39.96 18.38 8.51
CA GLY A 56 41.19 18.77 7.79
C GLY A 56 41.82 17.67 6.92
N ALA A 57 41.08 16.61 6.59
CA ALA A 57 41.56 15.55 5.72
C ALA A 57 41.54 15.93 4.22
N ASP A 58 40.66 16.86 3.84
CA ASP A 58 40.52 17.37 2.46
C ASP A 58 40.00 18.82 2.48
N GLN A 59 39.99 19.50 1.33
CA GLN A 59 39.38 20.83 1.18
C GLN A 59 37.96 20.73 0.64
N THR A 60 37.05 21.54 1.20
CA THR A 60 35.68 21.65 0.69
C THR A 60 35.65 22.36 -0.66
N HIS A 61 34.68 21.98 -1.49
CA HIS A 61 34.34 22.77 -2.67
C HIS A 61 33.60 24.04 -2.27
N ALA A 62 34.08 25.19 -2.76
CA ALA A 62 33.49 26.50 -2.51
C ALA A 62 32.00 26.59 -2.90
N SER A 63 31.55 25.84 -3.91
CA SER A 63 30.15 25.84 -4.35
C SER A 63 29.17 25.29 -3.30
N ILE A 64 29.58 24.33 -2.47
CA ILE A 64 28.71 23.73 -1.44
C ILE A 64 28.48 24.69 -0.28
N LEU A 65 29.41 25.63 -0.06
CA LEU A 65 29.33 26.64 0.98
C LEU A 65 28.41 27.81 0.59
N ASP A 66 28.08 27.97 -0.70
CA ASP A 66 27.09 28.95 -1.13
C ASP A 66 25.68 28.52 -0.72
N THR A 67 25.02 29.37 0.06
CA THR A 67 23.67 29.14 0.57
C THR A 67 22.66 28.90 -0.57
N LYS A 68 22.75 29.66 -1.66
CA LYS A 68 21.79 29.54 -2.78
C LYS A 68 21.93 28.20 -3.47
N TYR A 69 23.17 27.80 -3.77
CA TYR A 69 23.46 26.49 -4.31
C TYR A 69 22.99 25.37 -3.36
N ALA A 70 23.30 25.46 -2.07
CA ALA A 70 22.92 24.46 -1.07
C ALA A 70 21.39 24.27 -0.98
N VAL A 71 20.60 25.36 -1.03
CA VAL A 71 19.13 25.29 -1.09
C VAL A 71 18.67 24.54 -2.33
N SER A 72 19.14 24.94 -3.51
CA SER A 72 18.74 24.31 -4.78
C SER A 72 19.10 22.82 -4.82
N LEU A 73 20.23 22.45 -4.21
CA LEU A 73 20.67 21.07 -4.07
C LEU A 73 19.75 20.28 -3.14
N CYS A 74 19.39 20.84 -1.98
CA CYS A 74 18.45 20.22 -1.05
C CYS A 74 17.08 19.98 -1.71
N ASP A 75 16.57 20.96 -2.45
CA ASP A 75 15.30 20.83 -3.18
C ASP A 75 15.34 19.71 -4.22
N ASN A 76 16.45 19.61 -4.97
CA ASN A 76 16.64 18.52 -5.92
C ASN A 76 16.69 17.15 -5.23
N LEU A 77 17.41 17.05 -4.12
CA LEU A 77 17.50 15.82 -3.32
C LEU A 77 16.14 15.39 -2.79
N ASN A 78 15.36 16.33 -2.25
CA ASN A 78 14.00 16.10 -1.75
C ASN A 78 13.07 15.61 -2.87
N TYR A 79 13.12 16.28 -4.04
CA TYR A 79 12.35 15.88 -5.21
C TYR A 79 12.73 14.46 -5.66
N ARG A 80 14.02 14.18 -5.88
CA ARG A 80 14.50 12.86 -6.32
C ARG A 80 14.18 11.76 -5.31
N HIS A 81 14.30 12.04 -4.02
CA HIS A 81 13.96 11.10 -2.96
C HIS A 81 12.47 10.72 -3.01
N ARG A 82 11.58 11.71 -3.15
CA ARG A 82 10.13 11.46 -3.27
C ARG A 82 9.80 10.68 -4.53
N GLN A 83 10.39 11.05 -5.68
CA GLN A 83 10.16 10.34 -6.94
C GLN A 83 10.65 8.88 -6.87
N ALA A 84 11.81 8.63 -6.26
CA ALA A 84 12.32 7.27 -6.08
C ALA A 84 11.39 6.41 -5.21
N GLN A 85 10.82 6.98 -4.14
CA GLN A 85 9.84 6.28 -3.31
C GLN A 85 8.55 5.96 -4.06
N TYR A 86 8.04 6.90 -4.87
CA TYR A 86 6.85 6.67 -5.68
C TYR A 86 7.08 5.62 -6.76
N ALA A 87 8.21 5.70 -7.47
CA ALA A 87 8.58 4.71 -8.48
C ALA A 87 8.71 3.30 -7.87
N GLY A 88 9.37 3.17 -6.72
CA GLY A 88 9.50 1.88 -6.02
C GLY A 88 8.14 1.30 -5.61
N ARG A 89 7.25 2.13 -5.05
CA ARG A 89 5.89 1.68 -4.68
C ARG A 89 5.04 1.32 -5.90
N ALA A 90 5.12 2.10 -6.97
CA ALA A 90 4.41 1.83 -8.22
C ALA A 90 4.90 0.54 -8.88
N SER A 91 6.20 0.30 -8.89
CA SER A 91 6.80 -0.94 -9.40
C SER A 91 6.31 -2.17 -8.63
N VAL A 92 6.29 -2.10 -7.29
CA VAL A 92 5.74 -3.20 -6.46
C VAL A 92 4.26 -3.42 -6.78
N ALA A 93 3.46 -2.35 -6.87
CA ALA A 93 2.04 -2.46 -7.19
C ALA A 93 1.82 -3.11 -8.57
N MET A 94 2.57 -2.68 -9.59
CA MET A 94 2.50 -3.26 -10.94
C MET A 94 2.84 -4.76 -10.91
N ASN A 95 3.94 -5.14 -10.27
CA ASN A 95 4.36 -6.53 -10.17
C ASN A 95 3.31 -7.42 -9.46
N THR A 96 2.61 -6.89 -8.45
CA THR A 96 1.52 -7.62 -7.79
C THR A 96 0.28 -7.79 -8.66
N HIS A 97 0.06 -6.90 -9.64
CA HIS A 97 -1.02 -7.04 -10.61
C HIS A 97 -0.67 -8.02 -11.73
N GLU A 98 0.59 -8.10 -12.15
CA GLU A 98 1.02 -9.05 -13.20
C GLU A 98 0.94 -10.50 -12.71
N HIS A 99 1.23 -10.75 -11.43
CA HIS A 99 1.18 -12.10 -10.83
C HIS A 99 -0.18 -12.42 -10.21
N MET A 100 -1.26 -12.18 -10.97
CA MET A 100 -2.62 -12.58 -10.61
C MET A 100 -3.13 -13.67 -11.55
N GLN A 101 -3.86 -14.65 -11.01
CA GLN A 101 -4.52 -15.71 -11.78
C GLN A 101 -6.03 -15.58 -11.61
N ILE A 102 -6.77 -15.64 -12.72
CA ILE A 102 -8.24 -15.55 -12.70
C ILE A 102 -8.80 -16.86 -13.23
N CYS A 103 -9.64 -17.52 -12.43
CA CYS A 103 -10.34 -18.74 -12.83
C CYS A 103 -11.79 -18.70 -12.34
N GLN A 104 -12.75 -18.87 -13.26
CA GLN A 104 -14.19 -18.93 -12.96
C GLN A 104 -14.71 -17.81 -12.04
N GLY A 105 -14.19 -16.58 -12.19
CA GLY A 105 -14.58 -15.42 -11.38
C GLY A 105 -13.83 -15.27 -10.05
N VAL A 106 -13.01 -16.26 -9.66
CA VAL A 106 -12.09 -16.16 -8.53
C VAL A 106 -10.76 -15.57 -9.02
N THR A 107 -10.30 -14.52 -8.35
CA THR A 107 -9.01 -13.88 -8.62
C THR A 107 -8.05 -14.21 -7.48
N LEU A 108 -7.01 -14.98 -7.78
CA LEU A 108 -5.92 -15.28 -6.86
C LEU A 108 -4.75 -14.34 -7.13
N LYS A 109 -4.29 -13.64 -6.09
CA LYS A 109 -3.10 -12.79 -6.12
C LYS A 109 -1.96 -13.47 -5.35
N THR A 110 -0.76 -12.98 -5.60
CA THR A 110 0.39 -13.40 -4.80
C THR A 110 0.18 -13.04 -3.33
N PHE A 111 0.37 -14.01 -2.44
CA PHE A 111 0.13 -13.89 -0.98
C PHE A 111 -1.33 -13.80 -0.54
N ASP A 112 -2.29 -14.10 -1.41
CA ASP A 112 -3.66 -14.33 -0.93
C ASP A 112 -3.69 -15.56 -0.02
N GLU A 113 -4.46 -15.47 1.05
CA GLU A 113 -4.70 -16.59 1.95
C GLU A 113 -5.51 -17.67 1.22
N ILE A 114 -4.98 -18.89 1.21
CA ILE A 114 -5.67 -20.05 0.64
C ILE A 114 -5.78 -21.15 1.69
N THR A 115 -6.95 -21.77 1.75
CA THR A 115 -7.16 -22.97 2.55
C THR A 115 -6.98 -24.18 1.65
N VAL A 116 -6.06 -25.06 1.99
CA VAL A 116 -5.80 -26.30 1.25
C VAL A 116 -6.02 -27.52 2.13
N ARG A 117 -6.56 -28.58 1.55
CA ARG A 117 -6.58 -29.92 2.14
C ARG A 117 -5.33 -30.66 1.73
N LEU A 118 -4.60 -31.17 2.71
CA LEU A 118 -3.46 -32.06 2.50
C LEU A 118 -3.88 -33.51 2.72
N THR A 119 -3.68 -34.35 1.73
CA THR A 119 -3.87 -35.80 1.83
C THR A 119 -2.61 -36.55 1.43
N LEU A 120 -2.43 -37.75 1.97
CA LEU A 120 -1.31 -38.62 1.64
C LEU A 120 -1.84 -39.81 0.86
N ASP A 121 -1.49 -39.90 -0.41
CA ASP A 121 -1.79 -41.06 -1.24
C ASP A 121 -0.78 -42.17 -0.95
N SER A 122 -1.27 -43.26 -0.39
CA SER A 122 -0.50 -44.46 -0.04
C SER A 122 -0.88 -45.68 -0.88
N THR A 123 -1.55 -45.49 -2.02
CA THR A 123 -1.88 -46.59 -2.95
C THR A 123 -0.64 -47.31 -3.47
N ASN A 124 0.51 -46.64 -3.56
CA ASN A 124 1.80 -47.24 -3.86
C ASN A 124 2.74 -47.16 -2.64
N LEU A 125 3.08 -48.31 -2.06
CA LEU A 125 3.94 -48.43 -0.88
C LEU A 125 5.38 -47.92 -1.09
N GLN A 126 5.88 -47.93 -2.33
CA GLN A 126 7.21 -47.43 -2.67
C GLN A 126 7.22 -45.94 -3.04
N HIS A 127 6.06 -45.39 -3.45
CA HIS A 127 5.92 -44.01 -3.93
C HIS A 127 4.72 -43.33 -3.25
N ARG A 128 4.91 -42.83 -2.03
CA ARG A 128 3.89 -42.04 -1.30
C ARG A 128 3.90 -40.60 -1.78
N LYS A 129 2.75 -40.05 -2.14
CA LYS A 129 2.63 -38.67 -2.66
C LYS A 129 1.78 -37.81 -1.73
N LEU A 130 2.29 -36.63 -1.38
CA LEU A 130 1.46 -35.58 -0.78
C LEU A 130 0.62 -34.92 -1.87
N VAL A 131 -0.68 -34.90 -1.68
CA VAL A 131 -1.65 -34.28 -2.59
C VAL A 131 -2.27 -33.09 -1.87
N PHE A 132 -2.18 -31.93 -2.51
CA PHE A 132 -2.81 -30.70 -2.04
C PHE A 132 -4.03 -30.42 -2.91
N GLN A 133 -5.18 -30.20 -2.29
CA GLN A 133 -6.42 -29.83 -2.96
C GLN A 133 -6.91 -28.49 -2.41
N LEU A 134 -7.29 -27.57 -3.28
CA LEU A 134 -7.79 -26.26 -2.87
C LEU A 134 -9.17 -26.41 -2.19
N VAL A 135 -9.40 -25.75 -1.06
CA VAL A 135 -10.72 -25.70 -0.39
C VAL A 135 -11.31 -24.31 -0.53
N GLU A 136 -10.54 -23.28 -0.16
CA GLU A 136 -10.91 -21.87 -0.32
C GLU A 136 -9.75 -21.08 -0.96
N PRO A 137 -10.04 -20.15 -1.90
CA PRO A 137 -11.35 -19.86 -2.48
C PRO A 137 -11.89 -21.00 -3.36
N PHE A 138 -13.20 -21.21 -3.32
CA PHE A 138 -13.86 -22.32 -4.01
C PHE A 138 -13.94 -22.07 -5.53
N ILE A 139 -13.37 -22.98 -6.31
CA ILE A 139 -13.43 -23.00 -7.78
C ILE A 139 -14.18 -24.27 -8.19
N ALA A 140 -15.28 -24.10 -8.91
CA ALA A 140 -16.14 -25.23 -9.29
C ALA A 140 -15.37 -26.23 -10.17
N GLY A 141 -15.35 -27.49 -9.75
CA GLY A 141 -14.65 -28.58 -10.45
C GLY A 141 -13.13 -28.65 -10.19
N PHE A 142 -12.56 -27.74 -9.39
CA PHE A 142 -11.15 -27.80 -8.97
C PHE A 142 -11.00 -27.91 -7.45
N SER A 143 -11.83 -27.20 -6.70
CA SER A 143 -11.80 -27.23 -5.24
C SER A 143 -12.44 -28.50 -4.68
N TYR A 144 -11.90 -28.96 -3.55
CA TYR A 144 -12.41 -30.11 -2.83
C TYR A 144 -13.80 -29.82 -2.25
N VAL A 145 -14.75 -30.70 -2.54
CA VAL A 145 -16.07 -30.73 -1.90
C VAL A 145 -16.09 -31.94 -0.97
N ASP A 146 -16.56 -31.75 0.26
CA ASP A 146 -16.74 -32.85 1.20
C ASP A 146 -17.99 -33.64 0.80
N ASP A 147 -17.81 -34.76 0.08
CA ASP A 147 -18.91 -35.65 -0.33
C ASP A 147 -19.70 -36.24 0.85
N LYS A 148 -19.20 -36.08 2.09
CA LYS A 148 -19.79 -36.67 3.32
C LYS A 148 -20.74 -35.73 4.08
N LYS A 149 -21.09 -34.58 3.53
CA LYS A 149 -22.12 -33.68 4.07
C LYS A 149 -23.41 -33.68 3.24
N GLY A 150 -23.73 -34.83 2.66
CA GLY A 150 -24.86 -35.06 1.75
C GLY A 150 -26.13 -35.65 2.36
N ASP A 151 -26.19 -35.88 3.69
CA ASP A 151 -27.41 -36.29 4.39
C ASP A 151 -27.60 -35.40 5.64
N ILE A 152 -27.94 -34.13 5.42
CA ILE A 152 -28.67 -33.35 6.40
C ILE A 152 -29.86 -32.74 5.65
N ASP A 153 -31.00 -33.35 5.91
CA ASP A 153 -32.36 -33.00 5.56
C ASP A 153 -32.54 -31.50 5.22
N ILE A 154 -32.91 -31.20 3.97
CA ILE A 154 -33.55 -29.92 3.63
C ILE A 154 -34.99 -30.03 4.15
N GLN A 155 -35.16 -29.89 5.47
CA GLN A 155 -36.46 -29.59 6.03
C GLN A 155 -36.76 -28.13 5.75
N MET A 156 -37.73 -27.94 4.87
CA MET A 156 -38.53 -26.74 4.77
C MET A 156 -39.10 -26.41 6.16
N THR A 157 -38.47 -25.48 6.88
CA THR A 157 -39.11 -24.81 8.02
C THR A 157 -39.50 -23.40 7.58
N GLU A 158 -40.76 -23.27 7.17
CA GLU A 158 -41.48 -22.01 7.28
C GLU A 158 -41.49 -21.59 8.76
N SER A 159 -40.86 -20.47 9.08
CA SER A 159 -41.06 -19.74 10.35
C SER A 159 -40.67 -18.29 10.17
N ASN A 160 -41.67 -17.50 9.81
CA ASN A 160 -41.89 -16.08 10.12
C ASN A 160 -40.77 -15.35 10.87
N VAL A 161 -40.10 -14.41 10.18
CA VAL A 161 -39.66 -13.15 10.79
C VAL A 161 -40.38 -12.01 10.09
N ASN A 162 -41.26 -11.40 10.88
CA ASN A 162 -41.98 -10.18 10.58
C ASN A 162 -40.99 -9.02 10.43
N VAL A 163 -40.83 -8.49 9.21
CA VAL A 163 -40.20 -7.18 8.96
C VAL A 163 -41.23 -6.31 8.24
N ASN A 164 -42.31 -5.98 8.95
CA ASN A 164 -43.06 -4.77 8.69
C ASN A 164 -42.35 -3.61 9.39
N GLU A 165 -41.47 -2.91 8.68
CA GLU A 165 -41.21 -1.47 8.77
C GLU A 165 -39.95 -1.16 7.93
N THR A 166 -40.15 -0.69 6.69
CA THR A 166 -39.28 0.22 5.89
C THR A 166 -39.64 0.16 4.40
N VAL A 167 -40.92 0.37 4.03
CA VAL A 167 -41.33 0.51 2.61
C VAL A 167 -42.03 1.85 2.30
N THR A 168 -42.19 2.75 3.28
CA THR A 168 -42.89 4.02 3.03
C THR A 168 -42.02 5.19 2.58
N ASP A 169 -40.68 5.07 2.51
CA ASP A 169 -39.83 6.25 2.25
C ASP A 169 -39.29 6.41 0.81
N ASN A 170 -39.46 5.39 -0.05
CA ASN A 170 -38.91 5.42 -1.42
C ASN A 170 -39.90 5.86 -2.52
N LYS A 171 -41.17 6.14 -2.18
CA LYS A 171 -42.14 6.68 -3.14
C LYS A 171 -42.14 8.21 -3.22
N GLN A 172 -41.58 8.92 -2.23
CA GLN A 172 -41.45 10.38 -2.25
C GLN A 172 -40.19 10.88 -2.96
N LYS A 173 -39.06 10.14 -2.93
CA LYS A 173 -37.83 10.55 -3.63
C LYS A 173 -37.94 10.57 -5.16
N ARG A 174 -38.71 9.65 -5.75
CA ARG A 174 -38.87 9.61 -7.22
C ARG A 174 -39.74 10.74 -7.79
N LYS A 175 -40.64 11.35 -7.01
CA LYS A 175 -41.44 12.51 -7.47
C LYS A 175 -40.71 13.85 -7.34
N VAL A 176 -39.73 13.98 -6.44
CA VAL A 176 -38.97 15.22 -6.24
C VAL A 176 -37.92 15.43 -7.34
N ASP A 177 -37.33 14.35 -7.85
CA ASP A 177 -36.28 14.44 -8.88
C ASP A 177 -36.82 14.68 -10.30
N GLU A 178 -38.05 14.24 -10.61
CA GLU A 178 -38.74 14.59 -11.86
C GLU A 178 -39.22 16.06 -11.90
N MET A 179 -39.50 16.68 -10.74
CA MET A 179 -39.94 18.08 -10.69
C MET A 179 -38.77 19.07 -10.78
N LYS A 180 -37.56 18.68 -10.35
CA LYS A 180 -36.34 19.51 -10.46
C LYS A 180 -35.75 19.55 -11.88
N THR A 181 -35.92 18.49 -12.66
CA THR A 181 -35.45 18.44 -14.06
C THR A 181 -36.31 19.27 -15.00
N LYS A 182 -37.62 19.44 -14.74
CA LYS A 182 -38.48 20.36 -15.51
C LYS A 182 -38.23 21.84 -15.19
N LYS A 183 -37.89 22.23 -13.96
CA LYS A 183 -37.59 23.63 -13.58
C LYS A 183 -36.27 24.16 -14.15
N LYS A 184 -35.31 23.29 -14.49
CA LYS A 184 -34.01 23.68 -15.07
C LYS A 184 -34.06 23.97 -16.57
N LYS A 185 -35.13 23.54 -17.28
CA LYS A 185 -35.33 23.81 -18.72
C LYS A 185 -36.10 25.10 -19.03
N SER A 186 -36.71 25.79 -18.04
CA SER A 186 -37.44 27.06 -18.27
C SER A 186 -36.70 28.32 -17.79
N LYS A 187 -35.40 28.23 -17.49
CA LYS A 187 -34.58 29.36 -17.02
C LYS A 187 -33.31 29.56 -17.86
N LYS A 188 -33.36 29.19 -19.13
CA LYS A 188 -32.38 29.59 -20.15
C LYS A 188 -33.14 30.27 -21.28
#